data_AF-A0A6J3YNK0-F1
#
_entry.id   AF-A0A6J3YNK0-F1
#
_cell.length_a   1.000
_cell.length_b   1.000
_cell.length_c   1.000
_cell.angle_alpha   90.00
_cell.angle_beta   90.00
_cell.angle_gamma   90.00
#
_symmetry.space_group_name_H-M   'P 1'
#
loop_
_entity.id
_entity.type
_entity.pdbx_description
1 polymer ?
#
loop_
_entity_poly.entity_id
_entity_poly.type
_entity_poly.pdbx_seq_one_letter_code
_entity_poly.pdbx_strand_id
1 'polypeptide(L)'
;MLCLFTVMLLYFIPFFIILVYHLYYWNFGVMSFEDTRVWISPYECGFLGTSVVENVFSYTYFILMVFFVVFDLEISLLINVPFQGVMYSNFFFYVCFIVLLALSYFVEVEKGYVSWNY
;
A
#
# COMPACT_ATOMS: atom_id res chain seq x y z
N MET A 1 -40.66 8.53 -12.79
CA MET A 1 -39.86 9.40 -13.68
C MET A 1 -39.02 10.43 -12.91
N LEU A 2 -39.61 11.23 -12.01
CA LEU A 2 -38.89 12.26 -11.25
C LEU A 2 -37.74 11.72 -10.36
N CYS A 3 -37.93 10.60 -9.65
CA CYS A 3 -36.85 9.99 -8.86
C CYS A 3 -35.69 9.45 -9.71
N LEU A 4 -35.97 8.94 -10.92
CA LEU A 4 -34.90 8.50 -11.83
C LEU A 4 -34.09 9.71 -12.32
N PHE A 5 -34.76 10.83 -12.59
CA PHE A 5 -34.11 12.07 -13.00
C PHE A 5 -33.23 12.67 -11.89
N THR A 6 -33.68 12.65 -10.63
CA THR A 6 -32.88 13.16 -9.50
C THR A 6 -31.65 12.31 -9.22
N VAL A 7 -31.76 10.98 -9.34
CA VAL A 7 -30.62 10.06 -9.19
C VAL A 7 -29.59 10.30 -10.30
N MET A 8 -30.02 10.49 -11.55
CA MET A 8 -29.10 10.79 -12.64
C MET A 8 -28.36 12.12 -12.42
N LEU A 9 -29.06 13.18 -12.00
CA LEU A 9 -28.42 14.46 -11.70
C LEU A 9 -27.36 14.37 -10.59
N LEU A 10 -27.63 13.57 -9.55
CA LEU A 10 -26.69 13.35 -8.45
C LEU A 10 -25.34 12.76 -8.90
N TYR A 11 -25.32 11.93 -9.95
CA TYR A 11 -24.08 11.37 -10.49
C TYR A 11 -23.40 12.29 -11.51
N PHE A 12 -24.16 13.07 -12.29
CA PHE A 12 -23.61 13.95 -13.31
C PHE A 12 -22.88 15.17 -12.73
N ILE A 13 -23.37 15.73 -11.61
CA ILE A 13 -22.78 16.90 -10.97
C ILE A 13 -21.32 16.65 -10.52
N PRO A 14 -21.00 15.60 -9.73
CA PRO A 14 -19.62 15.34 -9.31
C PRO A 14 -18.71 14.99 -10.50
N PHE A 15 -19.22 14.26 -11.50
CA PHE A 15 -18.46 13.93 -12.70
C PHE A 15 -18.03 15.19 -13.46
N PHE A 16 -18.92 16.17 -13.62
CA PHE A 16 -18.63 17.42 -14.30
C PHE A 16 -17.61 18.26 -13.53
N ILE A 17 -17.69 18.30 -12.20
CA ILE A 17 -16.72 19.01 -11.34
C ILE A 17 -15.32 18.42 -11.51
N ILE A 18 -15.20 17.09 -11.49
CA ILE A 18 -13.91 16.40 -11.67
C ILE A 18 -13.35 16.68 -13.06
N LEU A 19 -14.20 16.68 -14.10
CA LEU A 19 -13.79 16.96 -15.47
C LEU A 19 -13.25 18.39 -15.62
N VAL A 20 -13.93 19.39 -15.06
CA VAL A 20 -13.48 20.79 -15.07
C VAL A 20 -12.16 20.95 -14.32
N TYR A 21 -12.01 20.33 -13.15
CA TYR A 21 -10.77 20.34 -12.38
C TYR A 21 -9.59 19.77 -13.20
N HIS A 22 -9.81 18.63 -13.86
CA HIS A 22 -8.78 17.97 -14.65
C HIS A 22 -8.39 18.78 -15.90
N LEU A 23 -9.36 19.43 -16.56
CA LEU A 23 -9.09 20.32 -17.69
C LEU A 23 -8.30 21.56 -17.28
N TYR A 24 -8.61 22.14 -16.12
CA TYR A 24 -7.91 23.33 -15.62
C TYR A 24 -6.48 23.00 -15.19
N TYR A 25 -6.30 21.93 -14.42
CA TYR A 25 -4.98 21.55 -13.89
C TYR A 25 -4.02 21.10 -15.01
N TRP A 26 -4.53 20.37 -16.01
CA TRP A 26 -3.71 19.91 -17.14
C TRP A 26 -3.21 21.06 -18.02
N ASN A 27 -4.03 22.11 -18.21
CA ASN A 27 -3.62 23.28 -19.00
C ASN A 27 -2.70 24.24 -18.22
N PHE A 28 -2.79 24.28 -16.89
CA PHE A 28 -1.95 25.15 -16.07
C PHE A 28 -0.47 24.72 -16.01
N GLY A 29 -0.18 23.43 -16.28
CA GLY A 29 1.18 22.88 -16.24
C GLY A 29 2.14 23.38 -17.33
N VAL A 30 1.67 24.11 -18.34
CA VAL A 30 2.50 24.57 -19.48
C VAL A 30 3.07 25.98 -19.27
N MET A 31 2.62 26.71 -18.25
CA MET A 31 3.06 28.08 -17.94
C MET A 31 3.90 28.13 -16.66
N SER A 32 4.93 27.29 -16.57
CA SER A 32 5.92 27.37 -15.50
C SER A 32 6.90 28.51 -15.79
N PHE A 33 6.74 29.63 -15.10
CA PHE A 33 7.76 30.68 -14.97
C PHE A 33 9.09 30.04 -14.54
N GLU A 34 10.20 30.37 -15.20
CA GLU A 34 11.51 29.75 -14.90
C GLU A 34 11.95 29.96 -13.45
N ASP A 35 11.59 31.10 -12.83
CA ASP A 35 11.91 31.42 -11.43
C ASP A 35 11.13 30.57 -10.41
N THR A 36 9.92 30.12 -10.73
CA THR A 36 9.14 29.27 -9.80
C THR A 36 9.58 27.81 -9.85
N ARG A 37 10.26 27.39 -10.92
CA ARG A 37 10.76 26.03 -11.10
C ARG A 37 11.77 25.64 -10.01
N VAL A 38 12.57 26.59 -9.50
CA VAL A 38 13.55 26.34 -8.41
C VAL A 38 12.88 25.96 -7.10
N TRP A 39 11.68 26.48 -6.83
CA TRP A 39 10.91 26.16 -5.62
C TRP A 39 10.10 24.86 -5.75
N ILE A 40 9.89 24.40 -6.99
CA ILE A 40 9.06 23.23 -7.33
C ILE A 40 9.94 22.02 -7.68
N SER A 41 11.23 22.22 -7.95
CA SER A 41 12.19 21.15 -8.23
C SER A 41 12.60 20.36 -6.98
N PRO A 42 12.89 19.06 -7.10
CA PRO A 42 13.41 18.26 -5.98
C PRO A 42 14.72 18.83 -5.43
N TYR A 43 14.94 18.66 -4.13
CA TYR A 43 16.15 19.14 -3.46
C TYR A 43 17.36 18.29 -3.84
N GLU A 44 18.26 18.86 -4.65
CA GLU A 44 19.52 18.24 -5.11
C GLU A 44 20.74 18.87 -4.43
N CYS A 45 20.62 19.23 -3.15
CA CYS A 45 21.70 19.86 -2.37
C CYS A 45 22.31 21.12 -3.02
N GLY A 46 21.54 21.86 -3.83
CA GLY A 46 21.98 23.08 -4.51
C GLY A 46 22.61 22.87 -5.90
N PHE A 47 22.65 21.63 -6.40
CA PHE A 47 23.08 21.31 -7.76
C PHE A 47 21.91 21.29 -8.74
N LEU A 48 22.18 21.46 -10.05
CA LEU A 48 21.19 21.18 -11.08
C LEU A 48 21.00 19.66 -11.17
N GLY A 49 19.78 19.18 -10.94
CA GLY A 49 19.42 17.77 -11.13
C GLY A 49 19.70 17.34 -12.57
N THR A 50 20.73 16.51 -12.76
CA THR A 50 21.19 16.07 -14.09
C THR A 50 20.57 14.75 -14.53
N SER A 51 19.67 14.17 -13.73
CA SER A 51 19.09 12.85 -14.01
C SER A 51 17.69 12.72 -13.44
N VAL A 52 16.88 11.88 -14.09
CA VAL A 52 15.62 11.39 -13.53
C VAL A 52 15.95 10.58 -12.30
N VAL A 53 15.30 10.88 -11.18
CA VAL A 53 15.38 10.05 -9.96
C VAL A 53 14.53 8.80 -10.21
N GLU A 54 15.11 7.83 -10.91
CA GLU A 54 14.51 6.50 -11.02
C GLU A 54 14.78 5.76 -9.72
N ASN A 55 13.75 5.63 -8.89
CA ASN A 55 13.82 4.83 -7.68
C ASN A 55 13.77 3.36 -8.10
N VAL A 56 14.92 2.70 -8.16
CA VAL A 56 15.01 1.27 -8.43
C VAL A 56 14.46 0.55 -7.21
N PHE A 57 13.22 0.10 -7.30
CA PHE A 57 12.57 -0.62 -6.21
C PHE A 57 13.31 -1.93 -5.96
N SER A 58 13.84 -2.11 -4.75
CA SER A 58 14.51 -3.35 -4.40
C SER A 58 13.49 -4.47 -4.14
N TYR A 59 13.78 -5.64 -4.70
CA TYR A 59 12.95 -6.85 -4.58
C TYR A 59 12.83 -7.35 -3.13
N THR A 60 13.76 -6.98 -2.24
CA THR A 60 13.71 -7.37 -0.82
C THR A 60 12.50 -6.75 -0.12
N TYR A 61 12.22 -5.47 -0.40
CA TYR A 61 11.05 -4.77 0.14
C TYR A 61 9.73 -5.36 -0.36
N PHE A 62 9.70 -5.77 -1.63
CA PHE A 62 8.53 -6.42 -2.21
C PHE A 62 8.16 -7.69 -1.45
N ILE A 63 9.15 -8.57 -1.27
CA ILE A 63 8.98 -9.87 -0.62
C ILE A 63 8.56 -9.68 0.84
N LEU A 64 9.15 -8.73 1.55
CA LEU A 64 8.77 -8.40 2.92
C LEU A 64 7.32 -7.92 3.02
N MET A 65 6.84 -7.12 2.06
CA MET A 65 5.44 -6.69 2.02
C MET A 65 4.47 -7.86 1.82
N VAL A 66 4.81 -8.80 0.93
CA VAL A 66 4.00 -10.00 0.69
C VAL A 66 3.93 -10.87 1.95
N PHE A 67 5.07 -11.11 2.62
CA PHE A 67 5.09 -11.89 3.86
C PHE A 67 4.33 -11.21 4.99
N PHE A 68 4.40 -9.88 5.11
CA PHE A 68 3.60 -9.12 6.07
C PHE A 68 2.09 -9.38 5.88
N VAL A 69 1.60 -9.37 4.63
CA VAL A 69 0.17 -9.63 4.34
C VAL A 69 -0.23 -11.07 4.71
N VAL A 70 0.63 -12.05 4.42
CA VAL A 70 0.36 -13.46 4.77
C VAL A 70 0.33 -13.64 6.28
N PHE A 71 1.30 -13.08 7.01
CA PHE A 71 1.37 -13.18 8.46
C PHE A 71 0.18 -12.48 9.15
N ASP A 72 -0.30 -11.35 8.62
CA ASP A 72 -1.50 -10.66 9.13
C ASP A 72 -2.78 -11.51 8.97
N LEU A 73 -2.90 -12.26 7.87
CA LEU A 73 -3.99 -13.23 7.67
C LEU A 73 -3.89 -14.37 8.70
N GLU A 74 -2.70 -14.89 8.93
CA GLU A 74 -2.46 -15.97 9.90
C GLU A 74 -2.79 -15.56 11.34
N ILE A 75 -2.45 -14.32 11.74
CA ILE A 75 -2.86 -13.77 13.05
C ILE A 75 -4.38 -13.60 13.12
N SER A 76 -4.99 -13.11 12.04
CA SER A 76 -6.45 -12.95 11.95
C SER A 76 -7.19 -14.27 12.18
N LEU A 77 -6.62 -15.40 11.74
CA LEU A 77 -7.17 -16.73 12.03
C LEU A 77 -7.00 -17.14 13.51
N LEU A 78 -5.93 -16.71 14.17
CA LEU A 78 -5.65 -16.99 15.58
C LEU A 78 -6.48 -16.15 16.57
N ILE A 79 -7.12 -15.06 16.12
CA ILE A 79 -7.88 -14.17 17.01
C ILE A 79 -9.03 -14.88 17.75
N ASN A 80 -9.54 -15.97 17.19
CA ASN A 80 -10.64 -16.74 17.77
C ASN A 80 -10.22 -17.66 18.94
N VAL A 81 -8.92 -17.92 19.11
CA VAL A 81 -8.38 -18.80 20.17
C VAL A 81 -8.78 -18.37 21.58
N PRO A 82 -8.59 -17.10 22.01
CA PRO A 82 -8.97 -16.67 23.36
C PRO A 82 -10.47 -16.79 23.63
N PHE A 83 -11.32 -16.73 22.59
CA PHE A 83 -12.77 -16.83 22.73
C PHE A 83 -13.28 -18.27 22.89
N GLN A 84 -12.56 -19.27 22.39
CA GLN A 84 -13.01 -20.67 22.40
C GLN A 84 -12.62 -21.46 23.67
N GLY A 85 -11.70 -20.93 24.49
CA GLY A 85 -11.29 -21.53 25.76
C GLY A 85 -10.43 -22.80 25.62
N VAL A 86 -9.73 -23.18 26.70
CA VAL A 86 -8.73 -24.27 26.70
C VAL A 86 -9.34 -25.67 26.56
N MET A 87 -10.60 -25.84 26.95
CA MET A 87 -11.30 -27.14 26.95
C MET A 87 -11.95 -27.50 25.61
N TYR A 88 -11.68 -26.75 24.54
CA TYR A 88 -12.26 -27.00 23.22
C TYR A 88 -11.51 -28.11 22.49
N SER A 89 -12.24 -29.01 21.81
CA SER A 89 -11.65 -30.12 21.04
C SER A 89 -10.69 -29.64 19.94
N ASN A 90 -10.80 -28.38 19.50
CA ASN A 90 -9.99 -27.80 18.44
C ASN A 90 -8.64 -27.23 18.93
N PHE A 91 -8.39 -27.22 20.24
CA PHE A 91 -7.15 -26.66 20.81
C PHE A 91 -5.89 -27.31 20.20
N PHE A 92 -5.92 -28.61 19.94
CA PHE A 92 -4.81 -29.32 19.30
C PHE A 92 -4.49 -28.76 17.91
N PHE A 93 -5.50 -28.42 17.10
CA PHE A 93 -5.29 -27.84 15.77
C PHE A 93 -4.67 -26.45 15.85
N TYR A 94 -5.06 -25.64 16.83
CA TYR A 94 -4.45 -24.32 17.06
C TYR A 94 -2.98 -24.43 17.48
N VAL A 95 -2.63 -25.37 18.36
CA VAL A 95 -1.24 -25.62 18.74
C VAL A 95 -0.42 -26.11 17.55
N CYS A 96 -0.97 -27.04 16.76
CA CYS A 96 -0.32 -27.52 15.53
C CYS A 96 -0.10 -26.37 14.53
N PHE A 97 -1.09 -25.48 14.37
CA PHE A 97 -0.99 -24.31 13.52
C PHE A 97 0.11 -23.35 13.98
N ILE A 98 0.21 -23.04 15.28
CA ILE A 98 1.28 -22.19 15.83
C ILE A 98 2.67 -22.81 15.59
N VAL A 99 2.81 -24.13 15.71
CA VAL A 99 4.08 -24.82 15.42
C VAL A 99 4.45 -24.69 13.93
N LEU A 100 3.47 -24.83 13.04
CA LEU A 100 3.69 -24.63 11.60
C LEU A 100 4.11 -23.19 11.28
N LEU A 101 3.46 -22.19 11.90
CA LEU A 101 3.84 -20.78 11.76
C LEU A 101 5.28 -20.54 12.20
N ALA A 102 5.68 -21.09 13.35
CA ALA A 102 7.05 -20.96 13.85
C ALA A 102 8.09 -21.59 12.91
N LEU A 103 7.78 -22.76 12.33
CA LEU A 103 8.65 -23.43 11.35
C LEU A 103 8.78 -22.63 10.05
N SER A 104 7.65 -22.13 9.52
CA SER A 104 7.65 -21.31 8.30
C SER A 104 8.47 -20.04 8.48
N TYR A 105 8.30 -19.34 9.61
CA TYR A 105 9.07 -18.15 9.94
C TYR A 105 10.57 -18.44 10.07
N PHE A 106 10.94 -19.55 10.72
CA PHE A 106 12.35 -19.95 10.84
C PHE A 106 13.00 -20.16 9.46
N VAL A 107 12.31 -20.83 8.54
CA VAL A 107 12.80 -21.04 7.16
C VAL A 107 12.97 -19.71 6.41
N GLU A 108 12.09 -18.73 6.65
CA GLU A 108 12.16 -17.41 6.05
C GLU A 108 13.39 -16.63 6.50
N VAL A 109 13.69 -16.68 7.81
CA VAL A 109 14.86 -16.03 8.40
C VAL A 109 16.16 -16.64 7.88
N GLU A 110 16.26 -17.97 7.83
CA GLU A 110 17.42 -18.68 7.29
C GLU A 110 17.69 -18.36 5.80
N LYS A 111 16.63 -18.13 5.01
CA LYS A 111 16.77 -17.72 3.60
C LYS A 111 17.19 -16.26 3.43
N GLY A 112 17.23 -15.47 4.51
CA GLY A 112 17.67 -14.09 4.47
C GLY A 112 16.67 -13.12 3.84
N TYR A 113 15.39 -13.51 3.65
CA TYR A 113 14.37 -12.61 3.11
C TYR A 113 14.04 -11.45 4.05
N VAL A 114 14.29 -11.62 5.35
CA VAL A 114 14.14 -10.59 6.39
C VAL A 114 15.42 -9.75 6.55
N SER A 115 16.53 -10.15 5.92
CA SER A 115 17.80 -9.43 6.08
C SER A 115 17.81 -8.14 5.27
N TRP A 116 18.21 -7.06 5.94
CA TRP A 116 18.36 -5.74 5.34
C TRP A 116 19.83 -5.57 4.97
N ASN A 117 20.21 -6.07 3.80
CA ASN A 117 21.51 -5.77 3.22
C ASN A 117 21.38 -4.46 2.43
N TYR A 118 22.08 -3.44 2.90
CA TYR A 118 22.25 -2.14 2.25
C TYR A 118 23.11 -2.26 0.98
#